data_AF-A0A0F9HF57-F1
#
_entry.id   AF-A0A0F9HF57-F1
#
_cell.length_a   1.000
_cell.length_b   1.000
_cell.length_c   1.000
_cell.angle_alpha   90.00
_cell.angle_beta   90.00
_cell.angle_gamma   90.00
#
_symmetry.space_group_name_H-M   'P 1'
#
loop_
_entity.id
_entity.type
_entity.pdbx_description
1 polymer ?
#
loop_
_entity_poly.entity_id
_entity_poly.type
_entity_poly.pdbx_seq_one_letter_code
_entity_poly.pdbx_strand_id
1 'polypeptide(L)'
;ETQATDSTGLKTDPTVATVRIFKETGGAGAFDNTELAGSPFTITKINAKDGNYGVKVAKSLFTAGNYYRVLFEETVDGITTASEKTYFMLNSSSVKANVSGLAIEGNVEGHVDTALASYDGPTRSEATSDKDEIIVEVNANEAKIDTLLENNQFNIDEFRTFTYDGIGRTATMTIRLTDIITPTAIWVYTFTYDGNGNVDNVAIERTL
;
A
#
# COMPACT_ATOMS: atom_id res chain seq x y z
N GLU A 1 -2.09 -36.90 34.18
CA GLU A 1 -3.52 -36.93 34.56
C GLU A 1 -4.00 -38.35 34.52
N THR A 2 -4.22 -38.84 35.72
CA THR A 2 -4.81 -40.12 36.12
C THR A 2 -5.88 -39.78 37.15
N GLN A 3 -6.95 -40.56 37.14
CA GLN A 3 -8.06 -40.40 38.09
C GLN A 3 -8.17 -41.71 38.86
N ALA A 4 -7.88 -41.64 40.16
CA ALA A 4 -8.08 -42.74 41.08
C ALA A 4 -9.58 -43.04 41.24
N THR A 5 -9.94 -44.32 41.16
CA THR A 5 -11.29 -44.83 41.42
C THR A 5 -11.25 -45.91 42.49
N ASP A 6 -12.20 -45.90 43.41
CA ASP A 6 -12.37 -46.96 44.41
C ASP A 6 -12.90 -48.25 43.78
N SER A 7 -13.03 -49.28 44.61
CA SER A 7 -13.61 -50.59 44.21
C SER A 7 -15.04 -50.52 43.65
N THR A 8 -15.75 -49.39 43.85
CA THR A 8 -17.10 -49.14 43.32
C THR A 8 -17.11 -48.28 42.05
N GLY A 9 -15.93 -47.86 41.57
CA GLY A 9 -15.77 -46.99 40.40
C GLY A 9 -15.99 -45.50 40.70
N LEU A 10 -16.17 -45.11 41.97
CA LEU A 10 -16.29 -43.72 42.37
C LEU A 10 -14.91 -43.06 42.46
N LYS A 11 -14.86 -41.77 42.10
CA LYS A 11 -13.64 -40.96 42.21
C LYS A 11 -13.24 -40.85 43.67
N THR A 12 -12.02 -41.25 44.00
CA THR A 12 -11.51 -41.19 45.37
C THR A 12 -10.07 -40.69 45.39
N ASP A 13 -9.63 -40.25 46.57
CA ASP A 13 -8.26 -39.79 46.77
C ASP A 13 -7.36 -41.02 47.02
N PRO A 14 -6.23 -41.17 46.30
CA PRO A 14 -5.32 -42.29 46.49
C PRO A 14 -4.60 -42.19 47.85
N THR A 15 -4.31 -43.34 48.47
CA THR A 15 -3.56 -43.41 49.74
C THR A 15 -2.06 -43.27 49.52
N VAL A 16 -1.56 -43.71 48.36
CA VAL A 16 -0.20 -43.51 47.87
C VAL A 16 -0.28 -43.09 46.41
N ALA A 17 0.49 -42.06 46.02
CA ALA A 17 0.47 -41.55 44.66
C ALA A 17 1.85 -40.99 44.29
N THR A 18 2.56 -41.67 43.38
CA THR A 18 3.91 -41.30 42.92
C THR A 18 4.00 -41.25 41.41
N VAL A 19 4.80 -40.31 40.91
CA VAL A 19 5.20 -40.25 39.49
C VAL A 19 6.68 -40.55 39.38
N ARG A 20 7.03 -41.52 38.54
CA ARG A 20 8.41 -41.72 38.10
C ARG A 20 8.56 -41.25 36.66
N ILE A 21 9.63 -40.53 36.38
CA ILE A 21 9.94 -40.08 35.02
C ILE A 21 11.25 -40.71 34.62
N PHE A 22 11.30 -41.32 33.44
CA PHE A 22 12.49 -41.94 32.88
C PHE A 22 12.88 -41.18 31.62
N LYS A 23 14.18 -40.93 31.44
CA LYS A 23 14.72 -40.34 30.21
C LYS A 23 15.16 -41.48 29.28
N GLU A 24 14.71 -41.46 28.03
CA GLU A 24 15.29 -42.34 27.01
C GLU A 24 16.70 -41.84 26.68
N THR A 25 17.73 -42.62 27.05
CA THR A 25 19.14 -42.34 26.70
C THR A 25 19.72 -43.35 25.71
N GLY A 26 18.97 -44.43 25.43
CA GLY A 26 19.39 -45.51 24.54
C GLY A 26 19.24 -45.16 23.05
N GLY A 27 19.97 -45.89 22.21
CA GLY A 27 19.73 -45.89 20.76
C GLY A 27 18.36 -46.50 20.41
N ALA A 28 18.00 -46.46 19.13
CA ALA A 28 16.69 -46.90 18.62
C ALA A 28 16.27 -48.27 19.20
N GLY A 29 15.18 -48.28 19.98
CA GLY A 29 14.55 -49.50 20.50
C GLY A 29 14.93 -49.91 21.93
N ALA A 30 15.76 -49.14 22.65
CA ALA A 30 16.11 -49.41 24.05
C ALA A 30 15.72 -48.24 24.96
N PHE A 31 14.63 -48.41 25.73
CA PHE A 31 14.32 -47.50 26.81
C PHE A 31 15.29 -47.73 27.97
N ASP A 32 16.07 -46.70 28.28
CA ASP A 32 16.85 -46.66 29.50
C ASP A 32 15.91 -46.44 30.70
N ASN A 33 16.15 -47.17 31.79
CA ASN A 33 15.41 -47.05 33.03
C ASN A 33 16.05 -46.02 33.98
N THR A 34 16.92 -45.16 33.47
CA THR A 34 17.47 -44.04 34.25
C THR A 34 16.37 -43.04 34.59
N GLU A 35 16.04 -42.98 35.87
CA GLU A 35 15.09 -42.01 36.40
C GLU A 35 15.62 -40.58 36.27
N LEU A 36 14.71 -39.66 35.97
CA LEU A 36 14.95 -38.23 35.98
C LEU A 36 15.35 -37.79 37.39
N ALA A 37 16.33 -36.91 37.51
CA ALA A 37 16.75 -36.38 38.81
C ALA A 37 15.55 -35.84 39.61
N GLY A 38 15.37 -36.32 40.84
CA GLY A 38 14.26 -35.96 41.73
C GLY A 38 13.05 -36.92 41.69
N SER A 39 13.06 -37.93 40.81
CA SER A 39 12.12 -39.05 40.84
C SER A 39 12.43 -40.02 41.99
N PRO A 40 11.42 -40.69 42.61
CA PRO A 40 9.99 -40.51 42.38
C PRO A 40 9.47 -39.18 42.95
N PHE A 41 8.54 -38.55 42.23
CA PHE A 41 7.86 -37.34 42.67
C PHE A 41 6.55 -37.66 43.38
N THR A 42 6.30 -37.01 44.52
CA THR A 42 5.00 -37.08 45.20
C THR A 42 3.95 -36.33 44.40
N ILE A 43 2.83 -36.99 44.11
CA ILE A 43 1.71 -36.37 43.42
C ILE A 43 0.94 -35.47 44.39
N THR A 44 0.51 -34.31 43.92
CA THR A 44 -0.34 -33.38 44.68
C THR A 44 -1.66 -33.15 43.95
N LYS A 45 -2.71 -32.84 44.70
CA LYS A 45 -4.02 -32.51 44.12
C LYS A 45 -3.91 -31.17 43.37
N ILE A 46 -4.07 -31.20 42.05
CA ILE A 46 -3.93 -30.01 41.19
C ILE A 46 -5.21 -29.17 41.22
N ASN A 47 -6.37 -29.81 41.24
CA ASN A 47 -7.67 -29.15 41.34
C ASN A 47 -8.59 -29.91 42.29
N ALA A 48 -9.03 -29.25 43.36
CA ALA A 48 -9.92 -29.82 44.36
C ALA A 48 -11.32 -30.15 43.81
N LYS A 49 -11.77 -29.50 42.73
CA LYS A 49 -13.11 -29.69 42.15
C LYS A 49 -13.24 -30.91 41.24
N ASP A 50 -12.17 -31.26 40.52
CA ASP A 50 -12.23 -32.28 39.46
C ASP A 50 -11.64 -33.64 39.89
N GLY A 51 -10.99 -33.67 41.06
CA GLY A 51 -10.27 -34.85 41.56
C GLY A 51 -8.99 -35.15 40.78
N ASN A 52 -8.39 -34.14 40.15
CA ASN A 52 -7.21 -34.30 39.31
C ASN A 52 -5.92 -34.19 40.13
N TYR A 53 -5.02 -35.14 39.89
CA TYR A 53 -3.75 -35.29 40.57
C TYR A 53 -2.58 -35.14 39.58
N GLY A 54 -1.49 -34.52 40.03
CA GLY A 54 -0.26 -34.49 39.25
C GLY A 54 0.93 -33.83 39.97
N VAL A 55 2.03 -33.69 39.23
CA VAL A 55 3.30 -33.15 39.71
C VAL A 55 3.73 -31.99 38.82
N LYS A 56 4.28 -30.93 39.43
CA LYS A 56 5.00 -29.88 38.70
C LYS A 56 6.48 -30.24 38.67
N VAL A 57 7.01 -30.52 37.49
CA VAL A 57 8.43 -30.84 37.29
C VAL A 57 9.11 -29.68 36.58
N ALA A 58 10.29 -29.29 37.05
CA ALA A 58 11.02 -28.17 36.47
C ALA A 58 11.40 -28.46 35.01
N LYS A 59 11.12 -27.50 34.11
CA LYS A 59 11.42 -27.63 32.68
C LYS A 59 12.91 -27.91 32.42
N SER A 60 13.80 -27.37 33.24
CA SER A 60 15.26 -27.54 33.14
C SER A 60 15.74 -29.00 33.29
N LEU A 61 14.90 -29.89 33.82
CA LEU A 61 15.22 -31.33 33.90
C LEU A 61 15.03 -32.03 32.55
N PHE A 62 14.27 -31.43 31.63
CA PHE A 62 14.01 -31.99 30.31
C PHE A 62 15.01 -31.47 29.28
N THR A 63 15.52 -32.38 28.46
CA THR A 63 16.43 -32.11 27.36
C THR A 63 15.65 -32.26 26.05
N ALA A 64 15.62 -31.20 25.24
CA ALA A 64 14.95 -31.25 23.94
C ALA A 64 15.55 -32.32 23.02
N GLY A 65 14.71 -32.91 22.17
CA GLY A 65 15.06 -34.02 21.29
C GLY A 65 14.99 -35.42 21.92
N ASN A 66 14.67 -35.53 23.22
CA ASN A 66 14.54 -36.82 23.90
C ASN A 66 13.07 -37.18 24.17
N TYR A 67 12.81 -38.48 24.28
CA TYR A 67 11.56 -39.00 24.80
C TYR A 67 11.68 -39.24 26.31
N TYR A 68 10.54 -39.10 26.98
CA TYR A 68 10.40 -39.31 28.40
C TYR A 68 9.20 -40.21 28.65
N ARG A 69 9.40 -41.26 29.45
CA ARG A 69 8.32 -42.13 29.95
C ARG A 69 7.93 -41.66 31.33
N VAL A 70 6.64 -41.50 31.56
CA VAL A 70 6.07 -41.05 32.84
C VAL A 70 5.17 -42.15 33.34
N LEU A 71 5.57 -42.77 34.44
CA LEU A 71 4.83 -43.82 35.14
C LEU A 71 4.10 -43.18 36.33
N PHE A 72 2.78 -43.29 36.33
CA PHE A 72 1.92 -42.91 37.46
C PHE A 72 1.58 -44.17 38.24
N GLU A 73 1.91 -44.22 39.52
CA GLU A 73 1.59 -45.32 40.42
C GLU A 73 0.66 -44.79 41.52
N GLU A 74 -0.54 -45.37 41.63
CA GLU A 74 -1.58 -44.95 42.60
C GLU A 74 -2.12 -46.16 43.35
N THR A 75 -2.24 -46.04 44.67
CA THR A 75 -2.87 -47.05 45.53
C THR A 75 -4.22 -46.55 46.03
N VAL A 76 -5.27 -47.33 45.82
CA VAL A 76 -6.64 -47.07 46.28
C VAL A 76 -7.19 -48.36 46.87
N ASP A 77 -7.82 -48.29 48.05
CA ASP A 77 -8.37 -49.46 48.75
C ASP A 77 -7.36 -50.64 48.91
N GLY A 78 -6.07 -50.32 49.03
CA GLY A 78 -5.00 -51.32 49.11
C GLY A 78 -4.60 -51.96 47.77
N ILE A 79 -5.23 -51.57 46.65
CA ILE A 79 -4.89 -52.00 45.30
C ILE A 79 -4.02 -50.94 44.63
N THR A 80 -2.85 -51.35 44.14
CA THR A 80 -1.96 -50.45 43.38
C THR A 80 -2.18 -50.63 41.89
N THR A 81 -2.38 -49.51 41.19
CA THR A 81 -2.51 -49.44 39.74
C THR A 81 -1.40 -48.57 39.17
N ALA A 82 -0.95 -48.89 37.96
CA ALA A 82 0.07 -48.11 37.26
C ALA A 82 -0.41 -47.74 35.86
N SER A 83 -0.09 -46.53 35.41
CA SER A 83 -0.33 -46.10 34.04
C SER A 83 0.90 -45.40 33.47
N GLU A 84 1.13 -45.56 32.17
CA GLU A 84 2.30 -45.04 31.49
C GLU A 84 1.90 -44.04 30.41
N LYS A 85 2.64 -42.94 30.30
CA LYS A 85 2.54 -41.98 29.19
C LYS A 85 3.92 -41.64 28.66
N THR A 86 4.03 -41.51 27.34
CA THR A 86 5.27 -41.09 26.68
C THR A 86 5.14 -39.67 26.17
N TYR A 87 6.17 -38.86 26.43
CA TYR A 87 6.24 -37.47 25.99
C TYR A 87 7.50 -37.23 25.17
N PHE A 88 7.38 -36.54 24.04
CA PHE A 88 8.52 -36.08 23.25
C PHE A 88 8.78 -34.60 23.52
N MET A 89 10.01 -34.27 23.94
CA MET A 89 10.37 -32.89 24.22
C MET A 89 10.88 -32.21 22.95
N LEU A 90 10.05 -31.36 22.34
CA LEU A 90 10.43 -30.63 21.14
C LEU A 90 11.43 -29.52 21.44
N ASN A 91 12.43 -29.36 20.56
CA ASN A 91 13.19 -28.11 20.49
C ASN A 91 12.40 -27.10 19.65
N SER A 92 12.29 -25.85 20.11
CA SER A 92 11.70 -24.77 19.30
C SER A 92 12.37 -24.61 17.93
N SER A 93 13.65 -24.98 17.80
CA SER A 93 14.35 -24.97 16.51
C SER A 93 13.84 -26.05 15.55
N SER A 94 13.28 -27.16 16.04
CA SER A 94 12.74 -28.27 15.24
C SER A 94 11.37 -27.95 14.61
N VAL A 95 10.74 -26.85 15.02
CA VAL A 95 9.43 -26.40 14.49
C VAL A 95 9.58 -25.19 13.55
N LYS A 96 10.80 -24.68 13.36
CA LYS A 96 11.04 -23.57 12.43
C LYS A 96 10.85 -24.07 11.01
N ALA A 97 9.98 -23.39 10.25
CA ALA A 97 9.88 -23.62 8.81
C ALA A 97 11.25 -23.37 8.17
N ASN A 98 11.75 -24.36 7.43
CA ASN A 98 12.97 -24.19 6.66
C ASN A 98 12.66 -23.35 5.42
N VAL A 99 12.79 -22.03 5.56
CA VAL A 99 12.57 -21.05 4.50
C VAL A 99 13.84 -20.71 3.72
N SER A 100 15.00 -21.29 4.05
CA SER A 100 16.26 -20.97 3.37
C SER A 100 16.29 -21.42 1.91
N GLY A 101 15.45 -22.38 1.54
CA GLY A 101 15.24 -22.82 0.15
C GLY A 101 14.18 -22.03 -0.61
N LEU A 102 13.45 -21.12 0.06
CA LEU A 102 12.70 -20.08 -0.64
C LEU A 102 13.75 -19.06 -1.09
N ALA A 103 14.32 -19.31 -2.26
CA ALA A 103 15.25 -18.44 -2.97
C ALA A 103 14.57 -17.10 -3.32
N ILE A 104 14.31 -16.28 -2.31
CA ILE A 104 13.66 -14.97 -2.48
C ILE A 104 14.56 -14.09 -3.36
N GLU A 105 15.87 -14.11 -3.14
CA GLU A 105 16.81 -13.27 -3.89
C GLU A 105 16.92 -13.69 -5.35
N GLY A 106 17.26 -14.95 -5.64
CA GLY A 106 17.41 -15.41 -7.04
C GLY A 106 16.13 -15.33 -7.88
N ASN A 107 14.96 -15.58 -7.29
CA ASN A 107 13.68 -15.42 -8.00
C ASN A 107 13.35 -13.94 -8.26
N VAL A 108 13.63 -13.06 -7.29
CA VAL A 108 13.44 -11.62 -7.45
C VAL A 108 14.38 -11.07 -8.51
N GLU A 109 15.67 -11.43 -8.47
CA GLU A 109 16.66 -11.03 -9.47
C GLU A 109 16.23 -11.50 -10.87
N GLY A 110 15.85 -12.76 -11.03
CA GLY A 110 15.39 -13.28 -12.32
C GLY A 110 14.13 -12.59 -12.86
N HIS A 111 13.18 -12.23 -11.99
CA HIS A 111 12.01 -11.45 -12.39
C HIS A 111 12.37 -10.03 -12.80
N VAL A 112 13.29 -9.38 -12.08
CA VAL A 112 13.77 -8.02 -12.40
C VAL A 112 14.50 -8.03 -13.74
N ASP A 113 15.39 -9.00 -13.95
CA ASP A 113 16.12 -9.15 -15.22
C ASP A 113 15.17 -9.38 -16.39
N THR A 114 14.17 -10.24 -16.21
CA THR A 114 13.15 -10.49 -17.24
C THR A 114 12.35 -9.23 -17.55
N ALA A 115 11.92 -8.50 -16.51
CA ALA A 115 11.16 -7.26 -16.66
C ALA A 115 11.99 -6.19 -17.39
N LEU A 116 13.25 -6.02 -17.00
CA LEU A 116 14.17 -5.07 -17.61
C LEU A 116 14.47 -5.41 -19.08
N ALA A 117 14.67 -6.69 -19.40
CA ALA A 117 14.87 -7.13 -20.77
C ALA A 117 13.61 -6.98 -21.65
N SER A 118 12.42 -7.04 -21.05
CA SER A 118 11.14 -6.85 -21.75
C SER A 118 10.74 -5.38 -21.93
N TYR A 119 11.44 -4.46 -21.27
CA TYR A 119 11.09 -3.05 -21.32
C TYR A 119 11.46 -2.45 -22.68
N ASP A 120 10.43 -2.20 -23.50
CA ASP A 120 10.54 -1.54 -24.81
C ASP A 120 10.24 -0.05 -24.68
N GLY A 121 11.26 0.72 -24.27
CA GLY A 121 11.15 2.17 -24.16
C GLY A 121 11.14 2.85 -25.54
N PRO A 122 10.77 4.15 -25.61
CA PRO A 122 10.76 4.86 -26.88
C PRO A 122 12.15 4.85 -27.52
N THR A 123 12.20 4.42 -28.77
CA THR A 123 13.39 4.53 -29.58
C THR A 123 13.69 6.00 -29.84
N ARG A 124 14.95 6.31 -30.11
CA ARG A 124 15.35 7.65 -30.55
C ARG A 124 14.60 8.08 -31.83
N SER A 125 14.23 7.13 -32.67
CA SER A 125 13.48 7.39 -33.91
C SER A 125 12.06 7.85 -33.60
N GLU A 126 11.35 7.15 -32.72
CA GLU A 126 9.99 7.53 -32.28
C GLU A 126 10.01 8.91 -31.61
N ALA A 127 10.92 9.13 -30.66
CA ALA A 127 11.06 10.42 -30.00
C ALA A 127 11.41 11.57 -30.96
N THR A 128 12.12 11.26 -32.06
CA THR A 128 12.42 12.26 -33.10
C THR A 128 11.19 12.54 -33.96
N SER A 129 10.43 11.50 -34.33
CA SER A 129 9.17 11.62 -35.08
C SER A 129 8.18 12.51 -34.34
N ASP A 130 7.91 12.21 -33.07
CA ASP A 130 6.97 12.98 -32.24
C ASP A 130 7.38 14.46 -32.14
N LYS A 131 8.67 14.71 -31.93
CA LYS A 131 9.22 16.07 -31.86
C LYS A 131 9.07 16.80 -33.19
N ASP A 132 9.32 16.14 -34.31
CA ASP A 132 9.22 16.73 -35.64
C ASP A 132 7.76 17.02 -36.00
N GLU A 133 6.81 16.15 -35.63
CA GLU A 133 5.37 16.39 -35.77
C GLU A 133 4.91 17.63 -35.00
N ILE A 134 5.35 17.76 -33.74
CA ILE A 134 5.06 18.94 -32.90
C ILE A 134 5.61 20.22 -33.56
N ILE A 135 6.84 20.19 -34.08
CA ILE A 135 7.46 21.35 -34.74
C ILE A 135 6.64 21.76 -35.98
N VAL A 136 6.21 20.80 -36.79
CA VAL A 136 5.38 21.08 -37.98
C VAL A 136 4.07 21.75 -37.60
N GLU A 137 3.38 21.23 -36.57
CA GLU A 137 2.12 21.82 -36.12
C GLU A 137 2.31 23.23 -35.54
N VAL A 138 3.35 23.43 -34.72
CA VAL A 138 3.67 24.75 -34.14
C VAL A 138 3.95 25.77 -35.25
N ASN A 139 4.80 25.44 -36.22
CA ASN A 139 5.10 26.33 -37.34
C ASN A 139 3.84 26.66 -38.17
N ALA A 140 2.96 25.67 -38.39
CA ALA A 140 1.72 25.90 -39.11
C ALA A 140 0.76 26.82 -38.33
N ASN A 141 0.75 26.74 -37.01
CA ASN A 141 -0.07 27.61 -36.16
C ASN A 141 0.53 29.02 -36.04
N GLU A 142 1.85 29.16 -35.97
CA GLU A 142 2.56 30.44 -36.01
C GLU A 142 2.21 31.22 -37.28
N ALA A 143 2.30 30.59 -38.45
CA ALA A 143 1.94 31.23 -39.72
C ALA A 143 0.46 31.69 -39.78
N LYS A 144 -0.47 30.93 -39.17
CA LYS A 144 -1.88 31.35 -39.06
C LYS A 144 -2.03 32.56 -38.15
N ILE A 145 -1.31 32.60 -37.04
CA ILE A 145 -1.32 33.73 -36.10
C ILE A 145 -0.74 34.97 -36.78
N ASP A 146 0.37 34.85 -37.48
CA ASP A 146 0.98 35.95 -38.24
C ASP A 146 -0.01 36.52 -39.26
N THR A 147 -0.69 35.65 -40.01
CA THR A 147 -1.73 36.05 -40.96
C THR A 147 -2.89 36.79 -40.25
N LEU A 148 -3.34 36.31 -39.09
CA LEU A 148 -4.40 36.97 -38.32
C LEU A 148 -3.95 38.32 -37.75
N LEU A 149 -2.70 38.43 -37.31
CA LEU A 149 -2.14 39.66 -36.78
C LEU A 149 -1.93 40.69 -37.88
N GLU A 150 -1.50 40.28 -39.07
CA GLU A 150 -1.48 41.17 -40.24
C GLU A 150 -2.90 41.64 -40.57
N ASN A 151 -3.87 40.72 -40.63
CA ASN A 151 -5.27 41.00 -40.98
C ASN A 151 -6.06 41.89 -40.00
N ASN A 152 -5.63 42.01 -38.76
CA ASN A 152 -6.37 42.73 -37.72
C ASN A 152 -5.67 44.01 -37.23
N GLN A 153 -4.66 44.50 -37.95
CA GLN A 153 -4.07 45.80 -37.62
C GLN A 153 -4.85 46.92 -38.32
N PHE A 154 -5.51 47.74 -37.50
CA PHE A 154 -5.96 49.06 -37.90
C PHE A 154 -4.92 50.08 -37.45
N ASN A 155 -4.41 50.87 -38.38
CA ASN A 155 -3.73 52.10 -38.01
C ASN A 155 -4.79 53.17 -37.76
N ILE A 156 -4.73 53.79 -36.58
CA ILE A 156 -5.41 55.06 -36.35
C ILE A 156 -4.55 56.11 -37.03
N ASP A 157 -4.84 56.38 -38.30
CA ASP A 157 -4.05 57.29 -39.13
C ASP A 157 -4.11 58.71 -38.60
N GLU A 158 -5.26 59.12 -38.08
CA GLU A 158 -5.43 60.48 -37.60
C GLU A 158 -6.64 60.64 -36.67
N PHE A 159 -6.39 61.32 -35.56
CA PHE A 159 -7.44 61.88 -34.73
C PHE A 159 -7.71 63.32 -35.18
N ARG A 160 -8.72 63.54 -36.05
CA ARG A 160 -9.05 64.89 -36.51
C ARG A 160 -10.20 65.49 -35.70
N THR A 161 -9.86 66.58 -35.01
CA THR A 161 -10.69 67.74 -34.61
C THR A 161 -11.99 67.46 -33.85
N PHE A 162 -12.06 67.93 -32.60
CA PHE A 162 -13.32 68.29 -31.96
C PHE A 162 -13.75 69.66 -32.45
N THR A 163 -14.90 69.75 -33.10
CA THR A 163 -15.53 71.05 -33.37
C THR A 163 -16.72 71.20 -32.43
N TYR A 164 -16.67 72.20 -31.56
CA TYR A 164 -17.78 72.57 -30.68
C TYR A 164 -18.46 73.81 -31.28
N ASP A 165 -19.72 73.66 -31.71
CA ASP A 165 -20.47 74.74 -32.37
C ASP A 165 -20.96 75.85 -31.41
N GLY A 166 -20.72 75.70 -30.10
CA GLY A 166 -21.10 76.69 -29.10
C GLY A 166 -22.61 76.78 -28.82
N ILE A 167 -23.45 76.02 -29.55
CA ILE A 167 -24.92 76.00 -29.39
C ILE A 167 -25.38 74.69 -28.72
N GLY A 168 -24.41 73.81 -28.41
CA GLY A 168 -24.58 72.75 -27.41
C GLY A 168 -25.36 71.56 -27.93
N ARG A 169 -25.22 71.16 -29.20
CA ARG A 169 -25.89 69.96 -29.74
C ARG A 169 -25.10 69.13 -30.74
N THR A 170 -23.84 69.48 -31.03
CA THR A 170 -23.03 68.66 -31.94
C THR A 170 -21.55 68.78 -31.59
N ALA A 171 -20.92 67.67 -31.21
CA ALA A 171 -19.47 67.53 -31.22
C ALA A 171 -19.13 66.40 -32.19
N THR A 172 -18.49 66.71 -33.31
CA THR A 172 -18.07 65.69 -34.27
C THR A 172 -16.67 65.19 -33.91
N MET A 173 -16.53 63.89 -33.69
CA MET A 173 -15.24 63.20 -33.65
C MET A 173 -15.10 62.39 -34.93
N THR A 174 -14.04 62.63 -35.70
CA THR A 174 -13.70 61.85 -36.89
C THR A 174 -12.49 60.97 -36.62
N ILE A 175 -12.71 59.66 -36.58
CA ILE A 175 -11.62 58.67 -36.56
C ILE A 175 -11.44 58.20 -38.00
N ARG A 176 -10.21 58.32 -38.53
CA ARG A 176 -9.80 57.67 -39.77
C ARG A 176 -9.05 56.39 -39.40
N LEU A 177 -9.65 55.26 -39.75
CA LEU A 177 -8.97 53.98 -39.70
C LEU A 177 -8.58 53.62 -41.12
N THR A 178 -7.30 53.31 -41.31
CA THR A 178 -6.79 52.73 -42.55
C THR A 178 -6.43 51.29 -42.27
N ASP A 179 -7.01 50.40 -43.07
CA ASP A 179 -6.65 48.99 -43.08
C ASP A 179 -5.20 48.87 -43.56
N ILE A 180 -4.32 48.26 -42.76
CA ILE A 180 -2.89 48.16 -43.09
C ILE A 180 -2.66 47.31 -44.35
N ILE A 181 -3.54 46.35 -44.64
CA ILE A 181 -3.40 45.43 -45.78
C ILE A 181 -4.07 45.98 -47.02
N THR A 182 -5.20 46.66 -46.85
CA THR A 182 -5.88 47.38 -47.94
C THR A 182 -5.99 48.87 -47.62
N PRO A 183 -4.88 49.62 -47.74
CA PRO A 183 -4.83 51.04 -47.35
C PRO A 183 -5.69 51.97 -48.21
N THR A 184 -6.51 51.41 -49.10
CA THR A 184 -7.49 52.13 -49.91
C THR A 184 -8.81 52.34 -49.16
N ALA A 185 -9.12 51.53 -48.14
CA ALA A 185 -10.36 51.68 -47.38
C ALA A 185 -10.16 52.61 -46.17
N ILE A 186 -10.81 53.79 -46.20
CA ILE A 186 -10.87 54.73 -45.07
C ILE A 186 -12.24 54.59 -44.42
N TRP A 187 -12.25 54.28 -43.12
CA TRP A 187 -13.46 54.33 -42.31
C TRP A 187 -13.51 55.66 -41.57
N VAL A 188 -14.61 56.40 -41.75
CA VAL A 188 -14.91 57.64 -41.04
C VAL A 188 -16.08 57.38 -40.11
N TYR A 189 -15.80 57.45 -38.82
CA TYR A 189 -16.83 57.45 -37.78
C TYR A 189 -17.15 58.89 -37.43
N THR A 190 -18.43 59.24 -37.41
CA THR A 190 -18.94 60.56 -37.00
C THR A 190 -19.89 60.35 -35.83
N PHE A 191 -19.50 60.84 -34.67
CA PHE A 191 -20.33 60.85 -33.48
C PHE A 191 -21.07 62.18 -33.39
N THR A 192 -22.35 62.13 -33.04
CA THR A 192 -23.15 63.31 -32.68
C THR A 192 -23.58 63.15 -31.23
N TYR A 193 -23.46 64.22 -30.44
CA TYR A 193 -23.81 64.21 -29.03
C TYR A 193 -25.01 65.12 -28.77
N ASP A 194 -25.93 64.68 -27.90
CA ASP A 194 -27.03 65.51 -27.42
C ASP A 194 -26.51 66.68 -26.56
N GLY A 195 -27.40 67.60 -26.18
CA GLY A 195 -27.04 68.73 -25.33
C GLY A 195 -26.67 68.39 -23.88
N ASN A 196 -26.72 67.09 -23.51
CA ASN A 196 -26.27 66.56 -22.23
C ASN A 196 -24.92 65.83 -22.34
N GLY A 197 -24.34 65.74 -23.55
CA GLY A 197 -23.07 65.07 -23.82
C GLY A 197 -23.18 63.55 -24.03
N ASN A 198 -24.38 62.99 -24.20
CA ASN A 198 -24.56 61.58 -24.59
C ASN A 198 -24.49 61.43 -26.11
N VAL A 199 -24.00 60.29 -26.61
CA VAL A 199 -24.03 60.01 -28.05
C VAL A 199 -25.48 59.80 -28.49
N ASP A 200 -25.95 60.65 -29.40
CA ASP A 200 -27.28 60.61 -29.99
C ASP A 200 -27.27 59.83 -31.32
N ASN A 201 -26.18 59.93 -32.09
CA ASN A 201 -26.03 59.23 -33.38
C ASN A 201 -24.57 58.86 -33.67
N VAL A 202 -24.38 57.75 -34.39
CA VAL A 202 -23.10 57.36 -34.99
C VAL A 202 -23.31 57.09 -36.47
N ALA A 203 -22.74 57.91 -37.33
CA ALA A 203 -22.66 57.66 -38.76
C ALA A 203 -21.32 57.01 -39.09
N ILE A 204 -21.35 55.98 -39.95
CA ILE A 204 -20.17 55.26 -40.40
C ILE A 204 -20.13 55.36 -41.92
N GLU A 205 -19.06 55.95 -42.44
CA GLU A 205 -18.82 56.05 -43.88
C GLU A 205 -17.56 55.27 -44.24
N ARG A 206 -17.65 54.42 -45.26
CA ARG A 206 -16.52 53.71 -45.84
C ARG A 206 -16.22 54.33 -47.20
N THR A 207 -15.03 54.88 -47.37
CA THR A 207 -14.51 55.29 -48.67
C THR A 207 -13.55 54.21 -49.17
N LEU A 208 -13.74 53.74 -50.41
CA LEU A 208 -12.88 52.75 -51.08
C LEU A 208 -11.90 53.42 -52.05
#